data_AF-A0A4Q2RX87-F1
#
_entry.id   AF-A0A4Q2RX87-F1
#
_cell.length_a   1.000
_cell.length_b   1.000
_cell.length_c   1.000
_cell.angle_alpha   90.00
_cell.angle_beta   90.00
_cell.angle_gamma   90.00
#
_symmetry.space_group_name_H-M   'P 1'
#
loop_
_entity.id
_entity.type
_entity.pdbx_description
1 polymer ?
#
loop_
_entity_poly.entity_id
_entity_poly.type
_entity_poly.pdbx_seq_one_letter_code
_entity_poly.pdbx_strand_id
1 'polypeptide(L)'
;MGHQPPKDVQESAQRAVRWIEDDKAGKGFTDTGRRRASQLADGKEVSDEVVRKIQAYFARHTVDKDAEGFSQGDDGFPSPGRVAWDAWGGDAGERWVGTIDLD
;
A
#
# COMPACT_ATOMS: atom_id res chain seq x y z
N MET A 1 -15.75 -0.38 13.33
CA MET A 1 -15.47 -1.83 13.40
C MET A 1 -13.98 -2.05 13.09
N GLY A 2 -13.43 -3.23 13.39
CA GLY A 2 -12.07 -3.61 12.96
C GLY A 2 -12.15 -4.39 11.65
N HIS A 3 -11.29 -4.07 10.69
CA HIS A 3 -11.20 -4.76 9.40
C HIS A 3 -9.86 -5.49 9.31
N GLN A 4 -9.93 -6.80 9.17
CA GLN A 4 -8.75 -7.66 9.06
C GLN A 4 -8.18 -7.61 7.63
N PRO A 5 -6.94 -7.16 7.40
CA PRO A 5 -6.33 -7.23 6.07
C PRO A 5 -6.17 -8.70 5.64
N PRO A 6 -6.62 -9.07 4.42
CA PRO A 6 -6.37 -10.38 3.83
C PRO A 6 -4.88 -10.68 3.64
N LYS A 7 -4.53 -11.95 3.39
CA LYS A 7 -3.13 -12.37 3.31
C LYS A 7 -2.36 -11.74 2.14
N ASP A 8 -2.98 -11.57 0.99
CA ASP A 8 -2.37 -10.92 -0.18
C ASP A 8 -2.10 -9.41 0.05
N VAL A 9 -2.91 -8.74 0.88
CA VAL A 9 -2.64 -7.39 1.38
C VAL A 9 -1.41 -7.37 2.29
N GLN A 10 -1.32 -8.32 3.22
CA GLN A 10 -0.19 -8.46 4.14
C GLN A 10 1.12 -8.69 3.37
N GLU A 11 1.11 -9.60 2.39
CA GLU A 11 2.27 -9.92 1.56
C GLU A 11 2.78 -8.72 0.76
N SER A 12 1.86 -7.91 0.22
CA SER A 12 2.22 -6.68 -0.49
C SER A 12 2.85 -5.66 0.44
N ALA A 13 2.25 -5.45 1.62
CA ALA A 13 2.81 -4.55 2.63
C ALA A 13 4.18 -5.02 3.15
N GLN A 14 4.37 -6.32 3.37
CA GLN A 14 5.66 -6.90 3.75
C GLN A 14 6.74 -6.67 2.69
N ARG A 15 6.38 -6.78 1.41
CA ARG A 15 7.28 -6.46 0.30
C ARG A 15 7.67 -4.98 0.32
N ALA A 16 6.72 -4.08 0.54
CA ALA A 16 7.01 -2.66 0.68
C ALA A 16 7.89 -2.35 1.90
N VAL A 17 7.68 -3.00 3.04
CA VAL A 17 8.54 -2.83 4.23
C VAL A 17 10.00 -3.13 3.88
N ARG A 18 10.27 -4.26 3.19
CA ARG A 18 11.63 -4.59 2.73
C ARG A 18 12.20 -3.51 1.80
N TRP A 19 11.42 -3.04 0.83
CA TRP A 19 11.88 -1.96 -0.06
C TRP A 19 12.11 -0.62 0.65
N ILE A 20 11.33 -0.33 1.69
CA ILE A 20 11.52 0.86 2.53
C ILE A 20 12.83 0.75 3.33
N GLU A 21 13.19 -0.44 3.82
CA GLU A 21 14.46 -0.74 4.50
C GLU A 21 15.65 -0.67 3.54
N ASP A 22 15.46 -1.05 2.27
CA ASP A 22 16.45 -0.97 1.20
C ASP A 22 16.56 0.44 0.56
N ASP A 23 16.06 1.47 1.23
CA ASP A 23 16.05 2.88 0.77
C ASP A 23 15.43 3.10 -0.63
N LYS A 24 14.48 2.25 -1.04
CA LYS A 24 13.75 2.40 -2.32
C LYS A 24 12.57 3.35 -2.25
N ALA A 25 12.16 3.72 -1.04
CA ALA A 25 11.11 4.70 -0.85
C ALA A 25 11.57 6.10 -1.32
N GLY A 26 10.68 6.86 -1.95
CA GLY A 26 10.99 8.22 -2.40
C GLY A 26 11.29 9.17 -1.23
N LYS A 27 12.03 10.24 -1.48
CA LYS A 27 12.38 11.26 -0.46
C LYS A 27 11.17 11.88 0.25
N GLY A 28 10.00 11.89 -0.39
CA GLY A 28 8.74 12.36 0.18
C GLY A 28 7.93 11.30 0.93
N PHE A 29 8.45 10.08 1.11
CA PHE A 29 7.70 9.00 1.76
C PHE A 29 7.49 9.29 3.24
N THR A 30 6.22 9.35 3.66
CA THR A 30 5.83 9.85 4.97
C THR A 30 5.78 8.77 6.05
N ASP A 31 5.84 9.19 7.32
CA ASP A 31 5.66 8.30 8.48
C ASP A 31 4.28 7.61 8.47
N THR A 32 3.27 8.28 7.92
CA THR A 32 1.94 7.67 7.71
C THR A 32 2.02 6.45 6.80
N GLY A 33 2.77 6.54 5.70
CA GLY A 33 3.02 5.42 4.79
C GLY A 33 3.78 4.29 5.47
N ARG A 34 4.85 4.61 6.23
CA ARG A 34 5.64 3.63 6.98
C ARG A 34 4.78 2.89 8.03
N ARG A 35 3.97 3.62 8.78
CA ARG A 35 3.06 3.07 9.78
C ARG A 35 2.01 2.17 9.14
N ARG A 36 1.44 2.57 8.01
CA ARG A 36 0.46 1.77 7.26
C ARG A 36 1.09 0.47 6.74
N ALA A 37 2.29 0.55 6.16
CA ALA A 37 3.02 -0.63 5.69
C ALA A 37 3.24 -1.64 6.83
N SER A 38 3.79 -1.20 7.97
CA SER A 38 4.00 -2.08 9.12
C SER A 38 2.70 -2.65 9.68
N GLN A 39 1.64 -1.84 9.83
CA GLN A 39 0.35 -2.31 10.35
C GLN A 39 -0.26 -3.40 9.46
N LEU A 40 -0.25 -3.19 8.14
CA LEU A 40 -0.77 -4.17 7.18
C LEU A 40 0.13 -5.40 7.09
N ALA A 41 1.45 -5.23 7.11
CA ALA A 41 2.42 -6.33 7.07
C ALA A 41 2.27 -7.30 8.25
N ASP A 42 1.97 -6.76 9.44
CA ASP A 42 1.71 -7.52 10.66
C ASP A 42 0.32 -8.17 10.67
N GLY A 43 -0.52 -7.89 9.67
CA GLY A 43 -1.91 -8.34 9.65
C GLY A 43 -2.75 -7.75 10.78
N LYS A 44 -2.44 -6.54 11.27
CA LYS A 44 -3.23 -5.90 12.32
C LYS A 44 -4.50 -5.30 11.74
N GLU A 45 -5.61 -5.47 12.45
CA GLU A 45 -6.88 -4.85 12.08
C GLU A 45 -6.77 -3.33 11.93
N VAL A 46 -7.60 -2.78 11.05
CA VAL A 46 -7.73 -1.35 10.81
C VAL A 46 -9.13 -0.85 11.11
N SER A 47 -9.25 0.40 11.58
CA SER A 47 -10.57 1.01 11.83
C SER A 47 -11.21 1.50 10.53
N ASP A 48 -12.52 1.78 10.56
CA ASP A 48 -13.27 2.41 9.46
C ASP A 48 -12.59 3.71 8.96
N GLU A 49 -12.13 4.57 9.88
CA GLU A 49 -11.39 5.79 9.54
C GLU A 49 -10.12 5.49 8.74
N VAL A 50 -9.43 4.41 9.10
CA VAL A 50 -8.26 3.97 8.36
C VAL A 50 -8.64 3.41 7.00
N VAL A 51 -9.70 2.61 6.88
CA VAL A 51 -10.17 2.12 5.58
C VAL A 51 -10.49 3.29 4.65
N ARG A 52 -11.17 4.35 5.13
CA ARG A 52 -11.38 5.58 4.33
C ARG A 52 -10.08 6.20 3.83
N LYS A 53 -9.04 6.22 4.67
CA LYS A 53 -7.71 6.74 4.28
C LYS A 53 -7.06 5.87 3.20
N ILE A 54 -7.21 4.55 3.29
CA ILE A 54 -6.69 3.60 2.29
C ILE A 54 -7.45 3.76 0.96
N GLN A 55 -8.79 3.81 0.99
CA GLN A 55 -9.63 4.07 -0.19
C GLN A 55 -9.24 5.39 -0.87
N ALA A 56 -9.12 6.47 -0.09
CA ALA A 56 -8.75 7.77 -0.61
C ALA A 56 -7.31 7.82 -1.16
N TYR A 57 -6.40 7.02 -0.61
CA TYR A 57 -5.05 6.86 -1.16
C TYR A 57 -5.12 6.26 -2.56
N PHE A 58 -5.74 5.09 -2.72
CA PHE A 58 -5.83 4.42 -4.01
C PHE A 58 -6.52 5.29 -5.06
N ALA A 59 -7.66 5.90 -4.73
CA ALA A 59 -8.38 6.78 -5.64
C ALA A 59 -7.53 7.94 -6.21
N ARG A 60 -6.53 8.43 -5.48
CA ARG A 60 -5.62 9.49 -5.94
C ARG A 60 -4.40 8.98 -6.71
N HIS A 61 -4.01 7.73 -6.52
CA HIS A 61 -2.73 7.20 -7.00
C HIS A 61 -2.89 6.04 -7.98
N THR A 62 -4.11 5.67 -8.38
CA THR A 62 -4.32 4.64 -9.44
C THR A 62 -3.60 4.99 -10.74
N VAL A 63 -3.46 6.28 -11.07
CA VAL A 63 -2.72 6.74 -12.26
C VAL A 63 -1.21 6.48 -12.18
N ASP A 64 -0.66 6.31 -10.97
CA ASP A 64 0.78 6.05 -10.78
C ASP A 64 1.19 4.67 -11.31
N LYS A 65 0.21 3.78 -11.57
CA LYS A 65 0.43 2.44 -12.13
C LYS A 65 1.01 2.47 -13.54
N ASP A 66 0.83 3.57 -14.26
CA ASP A 66 1.31 3.76 -15.63
C ASP A 66 2.75 4.32 -15.69
N ALA A 67 3.36 4.64 -14.54
CA ALA A 67 4.71 5.17 -14.48
C ALA A 67 5.78 4.09 -14.65
N GLU A 68 6.94 4.47 -15.20
CA GLU A 68 8.10 3.59 -15.34
C GLU A 68 8.56 3.03 -13.98
N GLY A 69 8.99 1.75 -13.98
CA GLY A 69 9.41 1.04 -12.79
C GLY A 69 8.26 0.63 -11.87
N PHE A 70 7.00 0.80 -12.27
CA PHE A 70 5.86 0.39 -11.44
C PHE A 70 5.63 -1.13 -11.47
N SER A 71 5.75 -1.74 -12.65
CA SER A 71 5.49 -3.16 -12.85
C SER A 71 6.76 -3.97 -12.76
N GLN A 72 6.63 -5.22 -12.29
CA GLN A 72 7.77 -6.12 -12.19
C GLN A 72 8.33 -6.39 -13.58
N GLY A 73 9.64 -6.18 -13.73
CA GLY A 73 10.33 -6.33 -15.02
C GLY A 73 10.54 -5.01 -15.77
N ASP A 74 9.90 -3.92 -15.32
CA ASP A 74 10.20 -2.58 -15.82
C ASP A 74 11.60 -2.15 -15.37
N ASP A 75 12.27 -1.35 -16.20
CA ASP A 75 13.49 -0.66 -15.82
C ASP A 75 13.23 0.21 -14.58
N GLY A 76 14.13 0.14 -13.61
CA GLY A 76 14.00 0.90 -12.36
C GLY A 76 13.01 0.32 -11.34
N PHE A 77 12.46 -0.89 -11.55
CA PHE A 77 11.60 -1.52 -10.55
C PHE A 77 12.34 -1.87 -9.24
N PRO A 78 11.73 -1.63 -8.07
CA PRO A 78 10.49 -0.89 -7.85
C PRO A 78 10.72 0.62 -7.87
N SER A 79 9.84 1.36 -8.55
CA SER A 79 9.78 2.82 -8.45
C SER A 79 9.29 3.27 -7.07
N PRO A 80 9.58 4.52 -6.65
CA PRO A 80 9.02 5.07 -5.41
C PRO A 80 7.49 5.01 -5.33
N GLY A 81 6.81 5.20 -6.46
CA GLY A 81 5.34 5.07 -6.57
C GLY A 81 4.90 3.64 -6.29
N ARG A 82 5.63 2.65 -6.80
CA ARG A 82 5.34 1.23 -6.51
C ARG A 82 5.58 0.85 -5.06
N VAL A 83 6.64 1.36 -4.45
CA VAL A 83 6.90 1.15 -3.02
C VAL A 83 5.75 1.71 -2.19
N ALA A 84 5.27 2.91 -2.54
CA ALA A 84 4.11 3.49 -1.87
C ALA A 84 2.84 2.68 -2.11
N TRP A 85 2.57 2.24 -3.33
CA TRP A 85 1.40 1.43 -3.66
C TRP A 85 1.33 0.16 -2.80
N ASP A 86 2.43 -0.59 -2.73
CA ASP A 86 2.50 -1.82 -1.93
C ASP A 86 2.47 -1.53 -0.43
N ALA A 87 2.99 -0.38 0.03
CA ALA A 87 2.90 0.03 1.44
C ALA A 87 1.46 0.22 1.92
N TRP A 88 0.54 0.55 1.00
CA TRP A 88 -0.90 0.64 1.27
C TRP A 88 -1.66 -0.66 0.98
N GLY A 89 -0.95 -1.74 0.62
CA GLY A 89 -1.52 -3.07 0.41
C GLY A 89 -1.53 -3.54 -1.05
N GLY A 90 -1.02 -2.72 -1.98
CA GLY A 90 -0.95 -3.07 -3.40
C GLY A 90 -2.33 -3.24 -4.05
N ASP A 91 -2.38 -3.93 -5.19
CA ASP A 91 -3.64 -4.24 -5.90
C ASP A 91 -4.60 -5.09 -5.04
N ALA A 92 -4.05 -5.89 -4.12
CA ALA A 92 -4.84 -6.60 -3.13
C ALA A 92 -5.53 -5.64 -2.15
N GLY A 93 -4.80 -4.64 -1.67
CA GLY A 93 -5.32 -3.60 -0.78
C GLY A 93 -6.42 -2.80 -1.45
N GLU A 94 -6.21 -2.37 -2.70
CA GLU A 94 -7.19 -1.62 -3.49
C GLU A 94 -8.50 -2.41 -3.63
N ARG A 95 -8.42 -3.68 -4.04
CA ARG A 95 -9.59 -4.56 -4.14
C ARG A 95 -10.28 -4.77 -2.80
N TRP A 96 -9.52 -5.07 -1.75
CA TRP A 96 -10.06 -5.35 -0.43
C TRP A 96 -10.86 -4.17 0.11
N VAL A 97 -10.29 -2.97 0.14
CA VAL A 97 -11.01 -1.81 0.67
C VAL A 97 -12.17 -1.37 -0.22
N GLY A 98 -12.16 -1.71 -1.50
CA GLY A 98 -13.29 -1.51 -2.41
C GLY A 98 -14.51 -2.38 -2.10
N THR A 99 -14.35 -3.47 -1.33
CA THR A 99 -15.47 -4.32 -0.88
C THR A 99 -16.09 -3.87 0.45
N ILE A 100 -15.50 -2.89 1.12
CA ILE A 100 -15.94 -2.43 2.44
C ILE A 100 -16.82 -1.20 2.25
N ASP A 101 -18.09 -1.34 2.60
CA ASP A 101 -19.04 -0.24 2.68
C ASP A 101 -18.88 0.48 4.03
N LEU A 102 -18.83 1.81 4.01
CA LEU A 102 -18.54 2.67 5.17
C LEU A 102 -19.63 3.74 5.41
N ASP A 103 -20.82 3.51 4.83
CA ASP A 103 -22.05 4.30 5.03
C ASP A 103 -22.45 4.47 6.51
#